data_AF-A0A2G3K7U1-F1
#
_entry.id   AF-A0A2G3K7U1-F1
#
_cell.length_a   1.000
_cell.length_b   1.000
_cell.length_c   1.000
_cell.angle_alpha   90.00
_cell.angle_beta   90.00
_cell.angle_gamma   90.00
#
_symmetry.space_group_name_H-M   'P 1'
#
loop_
_entity.id
_entity.type
_entity.pdbx_description
1 polymer ?
#
loop_
_entity_poly.entity_id
_entity_poly.type
_entity_poly.pdbx_seq_one_letter_code
_entity_poly.pdbx_strand_id
1 'polypeptide(L)'
;MNSQRGFIYPLAPLCKLSAWELERRRLELAEEVANETDKRQTMATSQRRLSDAVALLGVQAGLDAPIDPAARAMWLGYLHRLDQHCQQAAQQVEDAAAVRQQAADRYKARHQQHQGLESHRENALLEYKRIQGAAVFASVDESWLQTSHWKRNQDAGN
;
A
#
# COMPACT_ATOMS: atom_id res chain seq x y z
N MET A 1 -18.82 -4.81 18.75
CA MET A 1 -18.03 -6.04 18.52
C MET A 1 -18.17 -6.92 19.75
N ASN A 2 -18.98 -7.98 19.67
CA ASN A 2 -19.20 -8.91 20.77
C ASN A 2 -17.90 -9.66 21.06
N SER A 3 -17.22 -9.29 22.15
CA SER A 3 -16.10 -10.05 22.67
C SER A 3 -16.61 -11.42 23.08
N GLN A 4 -16.29 -12.45 22.29
CA GLN A 4 -16.44 -13.84 22.69
C GLN A 4 -15.48 -14.08 23.86
N ARG A 5 -16.03 -13.92 25.07
CA ARG A 5 -15.30 -14.08 26.33
C ARG A 5 -14.53 -15.41 26.30
N GLY A 6 -13.21 -15.33 26.38
CA GLY A 6 -12.31 -16.49 26.53
C GLY A 6 -11.40 -16.82 25.34
N PHE A 7 -11.66 -16.37 24.11
CA PHE A 7 -10.77 -16.64 22.98
C PHE A 7 -9.57 -15.68 22.96
N ILE A 8 -8.37 -16.21 23.18
CA ILE A 8 -7.11 -15.48 23.04
C ILE A 8 -6.36 -16.06 21.84
N TYR A 9 -6.22 -15.26 20.79
CA TYR A 9 -5.47 -15.68 19.60
C TYR A 9 -3.96 -15.63 19.88
N PRO A 10 -3.22 -16.76 19.77
CA PRO A 10 -1.82 -16.84 20.19
C PRO A 10 -0.88 -15.94 19.38
N LEU A 11 -1.20 -15.70 18.09
CA LEU A 11 -0.41 -14.84 17.21
C LEU A 11 -0.91 -13.39 17.18
N ALA A 12 -1.73 -12.97 18.15
CA ALA A 12 -2.22 -11.59 18.22
C ALA A 12 -1.10 -10.52 18.26
N PRO A 13 0.03 -10.72 18.95
CA PRO A 13 1.16 -9.79 18.89
C PRO A 13 1.73 -9.66 17.47
N LEU A 14 1.79 -10.76 16.72
CA LEU A 14 2.29 -10.79 15.35
C LEU A 14 1.33 -10.07 14.38
N CYS A 15 0.02 -10.25 14.53
CA CYS A 15 -0.99 -9.49 13.77
C CYS A 15 -0.83 -7.99 13.99
N LYS A 16 -0.64 -7.56 15.25
CA LYS A 16 -0.42 -6.15 15.59
C LYS A 16 0.85 -5.63 14.94
N LEU A 17 1.98 -6.33 15.09
CA LEU A 17 3.24 -5.94 14.46
C LEU A 17 3.09 -5.82 12.94
N SER A 18 2.46 -6.81 12.31
CA SER A 18 2.22 -6.81 10.86
C SER A 18 1.34 -5.64 10.41
N ALA A 19 0.33 -5.25 11.19
CA ALA A 19 -0.51 -4.10 10.87
C ALA A 19 0.28 -2.78 10.95
N TRP A 20 1.17 -2.64 11.94
CA TRP A 20 2.05 -1.48 12.08
C TRP A 20 3.05 -1.39 10.93
N GLU A 21 3.66 -2.52 10.56
CA GLU A 21 4.57 -2.59 9.41
C GLU A 21 3.84 -2.26 8.11
N LEU A 22 2.59 -2.70 7.94
CA LEU A 22 1.79 -2.39 6.77
C LEU A 22 1.52 -0.89 6.66
N GLU A 23 1.16 -0.23 7.77
CA GLU A 23 0.96 1.22 7.80
C GLU A 23 2.25 1.97 7.48
N ARG A 24 3.39 1.52 8.01
CA ARG A 24 4.70 2.09 7.66
C ARG A 24 4.98 1.96 6.16
N ARG A 25 4.71 0.81 5.54
CA ARG A 25 4.90 0.62 4.08
C ARG A 25 3.93 1.46 3.25
N ARG A 26 2.73 1.71 3.76
CA ARG A 26 1.75 2.60 3.13
C ARG A 26 2.27 4.04 3.10
N LEU A 27 2.83 4.52 4.21
CA LEU A 27 3.44 5.84 4.28
C LEU A 27 4.63 5.97 3.33
N GLU A 28 5.52 4.98 3.32
CA GLU A 28 6.66 4.93 2.38
C GLU A 28 6.18 4.98 0.91
N LEU A 29 5.15 4.21 0.55
CA LEU A 29 4.59 4.27 -0.81
C LEU A 29 4.00 5.65 -1.13
N ALA A 30 3.34 6.31 -0.18
CA ALA A 30 2.79 7.64 -0.37
C ALA A 30 3.90 8.69 -0.57
N GLU A 31 5.00 8.58 0.17
CA GLU A 31 6.19 9.42 0.00
C GLU A 31 6.80 9.26 -1.39
N GLU A 32 6.95 8.03 -1.88
CA GLU A 32 7.49 7.78 -3.23
C GLU A 32 6.56 8.26 -4.35
N VAL A 33 5.23 8.18 -4.15
CA VAL A 33 4.25 8.75 -5.09
C VAL A 33 4.38 10.29 -5.13
N ALA A 34 4.58 10.93 -3.98
CA ALA A 34 4.80 12.38 -3.92
C ALA A 34 6.10 12.77 -4.64
N ASN A 35 7.19 12.04 -4.38
CA ASN A 35 8.47 12.25 -5.05
C ASN A 35 8.37 12.10 -6.58
N GLU A 36 7.73 11.05 -7.09
CA GLU A 36 7.49 10.89 -8.53
C GLU A 36 6.69 12.08 -9.11
N THR A 37 5.68 12.55 -8.37
CA THR A 37 4.86 13.71 -8.77
C THR A 37 5.71 14.98 -8.89
N ASP A 38 6.58 15.24 -7.92
CA ASP A 38 7.49 16.39 -7.92
C ASP A 38 8.48 16.33 -9.10
N LYS A 39 9.00 15.13 -9.42
CA LYS A 39 9.86 14.91 -10.59
C LYS A 39 9.12 15.16 -11.90
N ARG A 40 7.88 14.69 -12.03
CA ARG A 40 7.03 14.96 -13.21
C ARG A 40 6.76 16.46 -13.37
N GLN A 41 6.51 17.19 -12.28
CA GLN A 41 6.32 18.64 -12.33
C GLN A 41 7.61 19.38 -12.75
N THR A 42 8.77 18.91 -12.28
CA THR A 42 10.08 19.43 -12.70
C THR A 42 10.30 19.21 -14.21
N MET A 43 10.01 18.01 -14.72
CA MET A 43 10.08 17.70 -16.15
C MET A 43 9.16 18.59 -16.98
N ALA A 44 7.89 18.75 -16.57
CA ALA A 44 6.94 19.62 -17.27
C ALA A 44 7.42 21.08 -17.30
N THR A 45 8.03 21.56 -16.22
CA THR A 45 8.61 22.91 -16.15
C THR A 45 9.80 23.07 -17.11
N SER A 46 10.70 22.08 -17.16
CA SER A 46 11.84 22.09 -18.10
C SER A 46 11.38 22.07 -19.56
N GLN A 47 10.40 21.22 -19.88
CA GLN A 47 9.82 21.14 -21.23
C GLN A 47 9.16 22.45 -21.64
N ARG A 48 8.42 23.09 -20.73
CA ARG A 48 7.82 24.40 -20.97
C ARG A 48 8.90 25.46 -21.26
N ARG A 49 9.96 25.51 -20.45
CA ARG A 49 11.09 26.44 -20.67
C ARG A 49 11.75 26.23 -22.04
N LEU A 50 11.94 24.99 -22.46
CA LEU A 50 12.47 24.67 -23.78
C LEU A 50 11.53 25.13 -24.90
N SER A 51 10.23 24.83 -24.79
CA SER A 51 9.21 25.25 -25.75
C SER A 51 9.13 26.78 -25.86
N ASP A 52 9.15 27.49 -24.74
CA ASP A 52 9.10 28.95 -24.70
C ASP A 52 10.36 29.55 -25.34
N ALA A 53 11.54 28.98 -25.09
CA ALA A 53 12.79 29.42 -25.71
C ALA A 53 12.81 29.20 -27.24
N VAL A 54 12.30 28.06 -27.71
CA VAL A 54 12.17 27.77 -29.15
C VAL A 54 11.16 28.71 -29.82
N ALA A 55 10.02 28.97 -29.17
CA ALA A 55 9.02 29.90 -29.69
C ALA A 55 9.56 31.33 -29.81
N LEU A 56 10.31 31.81 -28.81
CA LEU A 56 10.97 33.13 -28.83
C LEU A 56 11.95 33.25 -30.01
N LEU A 57 12.73 32.19 -30.27
CA LEU A 57 13.64 32.17 -31.43
C LEU A 57 12.89 32.19 -32.75
N GLY A 58 11.76 31.49 -32.87
CA GLY A 58 10.90 31.53 -34.06
C GLY A 58 10.36 32.93 -34.34
N VAL A 59 9.94 33.66 -33.30
CA VAL A 59 9.49 35.05 -33.42
C VAL A 59 10.63 35.99 -33.85
N GLN A 60 11.82 35.84 -33.27
CA GLN A 60 12.99 36.66 -33.65
C GLN A 60 13.47 36.38 -35.08
N ALA A 61 13.42 35.12 -35.53
CA ALA A 61 13.77 34.76 -36.90
C ALA A 61 12.79 35.33 -37.94
N GLY A 62 11.51 35.52 -37.57
CA GLY A 62 10.49 36.11 -38.43
C GLY A 62 10.57 37.65 -38.59
N LEU A 63 11.49 38.31 -37.88
CA LEU A 63 11.70 39.77 -37.97
C LEU A 63 12.69 40.19 -39.08
N ASP A 64 13.09 39.28 -39.98
CA ASP A 64 13.98 39.48 -41.14
C ASP A 64 15.34 40.18 -40.86
N ALA A 65 15.68 40.37 -39.59
CA ALA A 65 16.95 40.96 -39.18
C ALA A 65 18.07 39.91 -39.22
N PRO A 66 19.23 40.21 -39.82
CA PRO A 66 20.37 39.30 -39.79
C PRO A 66 20.84 39.10 -38.34
N ILE A 67 20.74 37.87 -37.84
CA ILE A 67 21.21 37.50 -36.51
C ILE A 67 22.74 37.41 -36.54
N ASP A 68 23.39 38.12 -35.61
CA ASP A 68 24.83 38.00 -35.37
C ASP A 68 25.23 36.52 -35.13
N PRO A 69 26.21 35.97 -35.87
CA PRO A 69 26.71 34.61 -35.66
C PRO A 69 27.08 34.29 -34.20
N ALA A 70 27.63 35.26 -33.46
CA ALA A 70 27.98 35.05 -32.06
C ALA A 70 26.73 34.90 -31.17
N ALA A 71 25.71 35.74 -31.40
CA ALA A 71 24.42 35.63 -30.73
C ALA A 71 23.73 34.29 -31.05
N ARG A 72 23.78 33.85 -32.31
CA ARG A 72 23.25 32.54 -32.72
C ARG A 72 23.93 31.39 -31.99
N ALA A 73 25.25 31.40 -31.88
CA ALA A 73 26.00 30.36 -31.17
C ALA A 73 25.62 30.29 -29.68
N MET A 74 25.45 31.44 -29.01
CA MET A 74 25.00 31.51 -27.62
C MET A 74 23.59 30.92 -27.45
N TRP A 75 22.66 31.24 -28.36
CA TRP A 75 21.29 30.70 -28.33
C TRP A 75 21.25 29.19 -28.52
N LEU A 76 22.00 28.66 -29.48
CA LEU A 76 22.10 27.21 -29.68
C LEU A 76 22.70 26.50 -28.46
N GLY A 77 23.73 27.09 -27.83
CA GLY A 77 24.29 26.59 -26.58
C GLY A 77 23.28 26.58 -25.43
N TYR A 78 22.45 27.62 -25.33
CA TYR A 78 21.38 27.69 -24.33
C TYR A 78 20.30 26.63 -24.56
N LEU A 79 19.82 26.48 -25.79
CA LEU A 79 18.84 25.44 -26.16
C LEU A 79 19.37 24.04 -25.87
N HIS A 80 20.65 23.78 -26.18
CA HIS A 80 21.28 22.50 -25.88
C HIS A 80 21.30 22.19 -24.38
N ARG A 81 21.59 23.19 -23.53
CA ARG A 81 21.53 23.02 -22.07
C ARG A 81 20.09 22.73 -21.59
N LEU A 82 19.10 23.41 -22.14
CA LEU A 82 17.70 23.15 -21.81
C LEU A 82 17.27 21.73 -22.22
N ASP A 83 17.71 21.27 -23.39
CA ASP A 83 17.47 19.89 -23.84
C ASP A 83 18.12 18.86 -22.91
N GLN A 84 19.38 19.08 -22.51
CA GLN A 84 20.05 18.25 -21.49
C GLN A 84 19.28 18.23 -20.16
N HIS A 85 18.74 19.36 -19.70
CA HIS A 85 17.92 19.41 -18.50
C HIS A 85 16.61 18.65 -18.65
N CYS A 86 15.97 18.68 -19.83
CA CYS A 86 14.79 17.86 -20.12
C CYS A 86 15.12 16.36 -20.07
N GLN A 87 16.22 15.94 -20.68
CA GLN A 87 16.67 14.54 -20.67
C GLN A 87 16.98 14.07 -19.24
N GLN A 88 17.70 14.88 -18.45
CA GLN A 88 17.97 14.58 -17.05
C GLN A 88 16.68 14.48 -16.21
N ALA A 89 15.73 15.38 -16.42
CA ALA A 89 14.44 15.35 -15.71
C ALA A 89 13.61 14.12 -16.10
N ALA A 90 13.65 13.71 -17.38
CA ALA A 90 12.99 12.49 -17.83
C ALA A 90 13.60 11.23 -17.16
N GLN A 91 14.93 11.13 -17.12
CA GLN A 91 15.61 10.04 -16.42
C GLN A 91 15.22 9.99 -14.93
N GLN A 92 15.16 11.16 -14.26
CA GLN A 92 14.74 11.21 -12.86
C GLN A 92 13.30 10.74 -12.63
N VAL A 93 12.39 10.96 -13.60
CA VAL A 93 11.02 10.45 -13.53
C VAL A 93 11.01 8.93 -13.68
N GLU A 94 11.78 8.38 -14.60
CA GLU A 94 11.91 6.93 -14.79
C GLU A 94 12.49 6.25 -13.53
N ASP A 95 13.56 6.81 -12.97
CA ASP A 95 14.17 6.31 -11.74
C ASP A 95 13.18 6.37 -10.56
N ALA A 96 12.46 7.48 -10.41
CA ALA A 96 11.45 7.63 -9.36
C ALA A 96 10.27 6.64 -9.55
N ALA A 97 9.83 6.43 -10.79
CA ALA A 97 8.79 5.45 -11.10
C ALA A 97 9.23 4.01 -10.76
N ALA A 98 10.50 3.67 -11.00
CA ALA A 98 11.06 2.38 -10.62
C ALA A 98 11.10 2.21 -9.10
N VAL A 99 11.52 3.23 -8.34
CA VAL A 99 11.53 3.20 -6.88
C VAL A 99 10.11 3.08 -6.31
N ARG A 100 9.14 3.85 -6.83
CA ARG A 100 7.72 3.71 -6.46
C ARG A 100 7.22 2.30 -6.71
N GLN A 101 7.57 1.70 -7.84
CA GLN A 101 7.15 0.34 -8.15
C GLN A 101 7.72 -0.68 -7.15
N GLN A 102 9.00 -0.56 -6.78
CA GLN A 102 9.60 -1.39 -5.74
C GLN A 102 8.90 -1.21 -4.38
N ALA A 103 8.56 0.02 -4.00
CA ALA A 103 7.80 0.29 -2.77
C ALA A 103 6.40 -0.34 -2.82
N ALA A 104 5.72 -0.28 -3.96
CA ALA A 104 4.41 -0.91 -4.17
C ALA A 104 4.48 -2.44 -4.04
N ASP A 105 5.52 -3.06 -4.59
CA ASP A 105 5.73 -4.51 -4.47
C ASP A 105 6.02 -4.92 -3.02
N ARG A 106 6.85 -4.15 -2.29
CA ARG A 106 7.07 -4.33 -0.85
C ARG A 106 5.78 -4.22 -0.04
N TYR A 107 4.95 -3.21 -0.34
CA TYR A 107 3.65 -3.03 0.30
C TYR A 107 2.72 -4.22 0.03
N LYS A 108 2.60 -4.64 -1.24
CA LYS A 108 1.76 -5.77 -1.65
C LYS A 108 2.16 -7.06 -0.95
N ALA A 109 3.46 -7.36 -0.90
CA ALA A 109 3.96 -8.54 -0.20
C ALA A 109 3.60 -8.52 1.29
N ARG A 110 3.77 -7.36 1.96
CA ARG A 110 3.41 -7.22 3.37
C ARG A 110 1.90 -7.32 3.61
N HIS A 111 1.09 -6.76 2.71
CA HIS A 111 -0.36 -6.85 2.77
C HIS A 111 -0.84 -8.30 2.67
N GLN A 112 -0.28 -9.09 1.74
CA GLN A 112 -0.60 -10.51 1.60
C GLN A 112 -0.24 -11.30 2.87
N GLN A 113 0.91 -11.01 3.49
CA GLN A 113 1.29 -11.63 4.77
C GLN A 113 0.28 -11.28 5.88
N HIS A 114 -0.11 -10.01 5.99
CA HIS A 114 -1.10 -9.58 6.98
C HIS A 114 -2.46 -10.26 6.78
N GLN A 115 -2.92 -10.37 5.52
CA GLN A 115 -4.16 -11.08 5.18
C GLN A 115 -4.08 -12.56 5.57
N GLY A 116 -2.95 -13.22 5.31
CA GLY A 116 -2.75 -14.61 5.74
C GLY A 116 -2.87 -14.80 7.25
N LEU A 117 -2.39 -13.85 8.04
CA LEU A 117 -2.52 -13.86 9.50
C LEU A 117 -3.96 -13.64 9.97
N GLU A 118 -4.71 -12.75 9.33
CA GLU A 118 -6.13 -12.54 9.65
C GLU A 118 -6.97 -13.75 9.25
N SER A 119 -6.74 -14.35 8.07
CA SER A 119 -7.42 -15.60 7.68
C SER A 119 -7.11 -16.75 8.64
N HIS A 120 -5.86 -16.88 9.10
CA HIS A 120 -5.51 -17.88 10.11
C HIS A 120 -6.22 -17.62 11.44
N ARG A 121 -6.32 -16.35 11.87
CA ARG A 121 -7.05 -15.96 13.07
C ARG A 121 -8.53 -16.30 12.98
N GLU A 122 -9.16 -16.04 11.84
CA GLU A 122 -10.57 -16.39 11.59
C GLU A 122 -10.79 -17.90 11.66
N ASN A 123 -9.90 -18.69 11.05
CA ASN A 123 -9.95 -20.15 11.12
C ASN A 123 -9.79 -20.66 12.56
N ALA A 124 -8.81 -20.14 13.31
CA ALA A 124 -8.61 -20.49 14.71
C ALA A 124 -9.84 -20.15 15.57
N LEU A 125 -10.51 -19.03 15.27
CA LEU A 125 -11.73 -18.64 15.95
C LEU A 125 -12.89 -19.59 15.62
N LEU A 126 -13.06 -19.98 14.35
CA LEU A 126 -14.08 -20.94 13.93
C LEU A 126 -13.86 -22.30 14.59
N GLU A 127 -12.62 -22.76 14.68
CA GLU A 127 -12.27 -24.00 15.35
C GLU A 127 -12.55 -23.94 16.86
N TYR A 128 -12.17 -22.83 17.52
CA TYR A 128 -12.50 -22.61 18.92
C TYR A 128 -14.01 -22.66 19.17
N LYS A 129 -14.82 -22.00 18.32
CA LYS A 129 -16.29 -22.04 18.42
C LYS A 129 -16.84 -23.45 18.25
N ARG A 130 -16.28 -24.23 17.32
CA ARG A 130 -16.67 -25.62 17.09
C ARG A 130 -16.41 -26.49 18.33
N ILE A 131 -15.22 -26.38 18.91
CA ILE A 131 -14.84 -27.12 20.12
C ILE A 131 -15.71 -26.71 21.31
N GLN A 132 -15.90 -25.40 21.52
CA GLN A 132 -16.75 -24.90 22.60
C GLN A 132 -18.21 -25.34 22.43
N GLY A 133 -18.74 -25.30 21.20
CA GLY A 133 -20.08 -25.81 20.90
C GLY A 133 -20.22 -27.28 21.25
N ALA A 134 -19.28 -28.12 20.83
CA ALA A 134 -19.27 -29.56 21.15
C ALA A 134 -19.23 -29.82 22.67
N ALA A 135 -18.41 -29.07 23.41
CA ALA A 135 -18.33 -29.18 24.87
C ALA A 135 -19.65 -28.78 25.56
N VAL A 136 -20.30 -27.71 25.08
CA VAL A 136 -21.62 -27.30 25.59
C VAL A 136 -22.67 -28.37 25.32
N PHE A 137 -22.74 -28.92 24.10
CA PHE A 137 -23.66 -30.00 23.79
C PHE A 137 -23.44 -31.23 24.68
N ALA A 138 -22.18 -31.65 24.88
CA ALA A 138 -21.86 -32.76 25.76
C ALA A 138 -22.31 -32.51 27.21
N SER A 139 -22.09 -31.30 27.74
CA SER A 139 -22.50 -30.94 29.11
C SER A 139 -24.02 -30.93 29.30
N VAL A 140 -24.77 -30.50 28.28
CA VAL A 140 -26.24 -30.50 28.30
C VAL A 140 -26.78 -31.92 28.23
N ASP A 141 -26.20 -32.76 27.37
CA ASP A 141 -26.57 -34.18 27.26
C ASP A 141 -26.30 -34.93 28.57
N GLU A 142 -25.13 -34.73 29.18
CA GLU A 142 -24.79 -35.30 30.48
C GLU A 142 -25.77 -34.83 31.58
N SER A 143 -26.10 -33.54 31.62
CA SER A 143 -27.08 -32.99 32.57
C SER A 143 -28.48 -33.58 32.37
N TRP A 144 -28.89 -33.79 31.12
CA TRP A 144 -30.17 -34.40 30.77
C TRP A 144 -30.22 -35.88 31.21
N LEU A 145 -29.15 -36.64 30.98
CA LEU A 145 -29.02 -38.03 31.45
C LEU A 145 -29.08 -38.11 32.97
N GLN A 146 -28.33 -37.27 33.70
CA GLN A 146 -28.36 -37.24 35.17
C GLN A 146 -29.76 -36.92 35.72
N THR A 147 -30.44 -35.95 35.12
CA THR A 147 -31.82 -35.59 35.51
C THR A 147 -32.79 -36.75 35.26
N SER A 148 -32.64 -37.44 34.13
CA SER A 148 -33.47 -38.59 33.76
C SER A 148 -33.23 -39.79 34.69
N HIS A 149 -31.98 -40.05 35.06
CA HIS A 149 -31.60 -41.08 36.04
C HIS A 149 -32.13 -40.77 37.44
N TRP A 150 -32.00 -39.52 37.89
CA TRP A 150 -32.54 -39.08 39.18
C TRP A 150 -34.06 -39.29 39.26
N LYS A 151 -34.79 -38.88 38.22
CA LYS A 151 -36.24 -39.03 38.16
C LYS A 151 -36.66 -40.51 38.16
N ARG A 152 -35.96 -41.35 37.39
CA ARG A 152 -36.22 -42.80 37.34
C ARG A 152 -35.94 -43.49 38.69
N ASN A 153 -34.92 -43.04 39.43
CA ASN A 153 -34.64 -43.56 40.78
C ASN A 153 -35.66 -43.11 41.83
N GLN A 154 -36.26 -41.92 41.68
CA GLN A 154 -37.39 -41.50 42.52
C GLN A 154 -38.64 -42.34 42.28
N ASP A 155 -38.96 -42.60 41.01
CA ASP A 155 -40.15 -43.37 40.63
C ASP A 155 -40.03 -44.86 41.02
N ALA A 156 -38.82 -45.41 41.12
CA ALA A 156 -38.56 -46.79 41.53
C ALA A 156 -38.44 -47.00 43.06
N GLY A 157 -38.38 -45.91 43.83
CA GLY A 157 -38.31 -45.93 45.30
C GLY A 157 -39.64 -45.72 46.01
N ASN A 158 -40.73 -45.48 45.26
CA ASN A 158 -42.12 -45.47 45.71
C ASN A 158 -42.83 -46.76 45.28
#